data_AF-A0A928HQK2-F1
#
_entry.id   AF-A0A928HQK2-F1
#
_cell.length_a   1.000
_cell.length_b   1.000
_cell.length_c   1.000
_cell.angle_alpha   90.00
_cell.angle_beta   90.00
_cell.angle_gamma   90.00
#
_symmetry.space_group_name_H-M   'P 1'
#
loop_
_entity.id
_entity.type
_entity.pdbx_description
1 polymer ?
#
loop_
_entity_poly.entity_id
_entity_poly.type
_entity_poly.pdbx_seq_one_letter_code
_entity_poly.pdbx_strand_id
1 'polypeptide(L)'
;MFIRVCAMDTNEPYSNDTLAHESSACTHTFGHTLCAILIHDASHSQTRIKGAIMSKQSNAAPLPTYSDIEKLPEQWDLYKKLVSGVPEGIAVKDFLLGDHWVLVEAESGFGMGLNVHGGSGPFRLNNSIVGMELRDLAALSTSWNFQEASVGVAALNAWYSTPENAEAAGMKIEAKGINDAFDLYQELCCGKKVTIVGHFPLIERLADECELTILERDPHGDDVPDPGCEYIIPYQDYTFMTGITLTNKTMPRLLSLAKQGKSSVILVGPSVVPSPILYDYGVDCMAGSVVADPERARAAIAHAEHSGIFKCGVQKMRIERPGWLD
;
A
#
# COMPACT_ATOMS: atom_id res chain seq x y z
N MET A 1 -18.96 -4.50 14.66
CA MET A 1 -18.96 -5.77 13.90
C MET A 1 -17.97 -6.67 14.60
N PHE A 2 -18.45 -7.63 15.39
CA PHE A 2 -17.60 -8.46 16.25
C PHE A 2 -16.92 -9.54 15.40
N ILE A 3 -15.59 -9.53 15.35
CA ILE A 3 -14.81 -10.69 14.91
C ILE A 3 -14.87 -11.70 16.05
N ARG A 4 -15.44 -12.87 15.76
CA ARG A 4 -15.52 -13.98 16.70
C ARG A 4 -14.16 -14.67 16.72
N VAL A 5 -13.32 -14.33 17.69
CA VAL A 5 -12.08 -15.06 17.98
C VAL A 5 -12.47 -16.35 18.69
N CYS A 6 -12.27 -17.50 18.06
CA CYS A 6 -12.29 -18.78 18.76
C CYS A 6 -10.95 -18.93 19.47
N ALA A 7 -10.90 -18.61 20.75
CA ALA A 7 -9.82 -19.04 21.62
C ALA A 7 -9.97 -20.55 21.85
N MET A 8 -8.93 -21.33 21.52
CA MET A 8 -8.76 -22.66 22.08
C MET A 8 -7.87 -22.53 23.32
N ASP A 9 -8.51 -22.49 24.48
CA ASP A 9 -7.89 -22.78 25.77
C ASP A 9 -7.79 -24.30 25.92
N THR A 10 -6.57 -24.83 26.06
CA THR A 10 -6.34 -26.01 26.89
C THR A 10 -4.98 -25.91 27.56
N ASN A 11 -4.96 -25.40 28.79
CA ASN A 11 -4.05 -25.86 29.83
C ASN A 11 -4.47 -27.29 30.23
N GLU A 12 -3.55 -28.25 30.20
CA GLU A 12 -3.10 -29.02 31.38
C GLU A 12 -2.09 -30.13 31.02
N PRO A 13 -1.27 -30.60 31.98
CA PRO A 13 0.00 -31.31 31.75
C PRO A 13 -0.09 -32.83 32.02
N TYR A 14 0.95 -33.60 31.65
CA TYR A 14 1.67 -34.60 32.47
C TYR A 14 2.29 -35.81 31.71
N SER A 15 3.55 -36.08 32.07
CA SER A 15 4.29 -37.35 32.30
C SER A 15 4.20 -38.60 31.40
N ASN A 16 5.38 -39.17 31.17
CA ASN A 16 5.70 -40.56 30.80
C ASN A 16 5.03 -41.60 31.72
N ASP A 17 4.49 -42.70 31.17
CA ASP A 17 5.04 -44.06 31.32
C ASP A 17 4.24 -45.18 30.60
N THR A 18 4.99 -46.08 29.95
CA THR A 18 4.86 -47.54 29.68
C THR A 18 3.52 -48.32 29.46
N LEU A 19 3.51 -49.04 28.31
CA LEU A 19 3.18 -50.46 28.03
C LEU A 19 1.73 -51.06 28.02
N ALA A 20 1.50 -51.81 26.92
CA ALA A 20 0.87 -53.13 26.77
C ALA A 20 -0.64 -53.31 26.40
N HIS A 21 -0.81 -53.95 25.22
CA HIS A 21 -1.72 -55.03 24.79
C HIS A 21 -3.20 -55.15 25.22
N GLU A 22 -4.02 -55.36 24.17
CA GLU A 22 -5.13 -56.33 24.00
C GLU A 22 -6.62 -55.98 24.26
N SER A 23 -7.38 -56.23 23.18
CA SER A 23 -8.81 -56.51 22.95
C SER A 23 -9.82 -56.61 24.12
N SER A 24 -10.98 -55.96 23.97
CA SER A 24 -12.25 -56.57 23.51
C SER A 24 -13.50 -55.75 23.87
N ALA A 25 -14.50 -55.83 22.99
CA ALA A 25 -15.96 -55.73 23.18
C ALA A 25 -16.62 -54.50 23.88
N CYS A 26 -17.25 -53.68 23.04
CA CYS A 26 -18.70 -53.36 23.03
C CYS A 26 -19.41 -52.96 24.36
N THR A 27 -19.82 -51.70 24.51
CA THR A 27 -21.20 -51.21 24.21
C THR A 27 -21.46 -49.80 24.80
N HIS A 28 -22.25 -49.04 24.04
CA HIS A 28 -23.11 -47.91 24.43
C HIS A 28 -22.61 -46.45 24.45
N THR A 29 -22.89 -45.81 23.30
CA THR A 29 -23.67 -44.55 23.09
C THR A 29 -23.18 -43.26 23.73
N PHE A 30 -22.67 -42.35 22.90
CA PHE A 30 -23.12 -40.95 22.85
C PHE A 30 -23.03 -40.43 21.40
N GLY A 31 -24.02 -39.63 21.00
CA GLY A 31 -24.31 -39.26 19.61
C GLY A 31 -23.26 -38.36 18.96
N HIS A 32 -22.81 -38.77 17.78
CA HIS A 32 -22.07 -37.94 16.85
C HIS A 32 -23.03 -37.32 15.84
N THR A 33 -23.13 -35.99 15.84
CA THR A 33 -23.65 -35.23 14.70
C THR A 33 -22.61 -35.32 13.58
N LEU A 34 -22.90 -36.13 12.57
CA LEU A 34 -22.04 -36.38 11.43
C LEU A 34 -21.80 -35.11 10.60
N CYS A 35 -20.52 -34.91 10.30
CA CYS A 35 -20.01 -34.21 9.14
C CYS A 35 -20.61 -34.84 7.87
N ALA A 36 -21.34 -34.06 7.07
CA ALA A 36 -21.81 -34.48 5.75
C ALA A 36 -20.95 -33.81 4.68
N ILE A 37 -19.89 -34.52 4.29
CA ILE A 37 -19.19 -34.36 3.03
C ILE A 37 -20.13 -34.87 1.93
N LEU A 38 -20.59 -33.99 1.03
CA LEU A 38 -21.28 -34.41 -0.19
C LEU A 38 -20.23 -34.70 -1.27
N ILE A 39 -19.83 -35.97 -1.38
CA ILE A 39 -19.32 -36.54 -2.63
C ILE A 39 -20.57 -36.91 -3.43
N HIS A 40 -20.84 -36.19 -4.52
CA HIS A 40 -21.84 -36.61 -5.49
C HIS A 40 -21.17 -37.22 -6.72
N ASP A 41 -21.67 -38.41 -7.01
CA ASP A 41 -21.28 -39.38 -8.02
C ASP A 41 -21.09 -38.82 -9.43
N ALA A 42 -20.03 -39.29 -10.09
CA ALA A 42 -19.61 -38.90 -11.43
C ALA A 42 -20.02 -39.98 -12.43
N SER A 43 -21.16 -39.79 -13.10
CA SER A 43 -21.35 -40.30 -14.47
C SER A 43 -22.49 -39.54 -15.15
N HIS A 44 -22.27 -39.10 -16.38
CA HIS A 44 -23.17 -38.33 -17.27
C HIS A 44 -23.04 -36.79 -17.26
N SER A 45 -21.86 -36.25 -17.61
CA SER A 45 -21.71 -34.81 -17.88
C SER A 45 -20.64 -34.46 -18.92
N GLN A 46 -20.82 -34.85 -20.19
CA GLN A 46 -19.96 -34.31 -21.27
C GLN A 46 -20.65 -33.43 -22.31
N THR A 47 -21.98 -33.34 -22.33
CA THR A 47 -22.67 -32.57 -23.40
C THR A 47 -23.28 -31.23 -22.92
N ARG A 48 -23.34 -30.95 -21.62
CA ARG A 48 -23.88 -29.68 -21.08
C ARG A 48 -22.85 -28.63 -20.67
N ILE A 49 -21.56 -28.98 -20.62
CA ILE A 49 -20.51 -28.07 -20.11
C ILE A 49 -20.05 -27.07 -21.18
N LYS A 50 -20.17 -27.38 -22.48
CA LYS A 50 -19.77 -26.46 -23.56
C LYS A 50 -20.66 -25.21 -23.69
N GLY A 51 -21.91 -25.24 -23.20
CA GLY A 51 -22.83 -24.10 -23.25
C GLY A 51 -22.72 -23.14 -22.07
N ALA A 52 -22.07 -23.52 -20.97
CA ALA A 52 -21.98 -22.72 -19.74
C ALA A 52 -20.65 -21.95 -19.61
N ILE A 53 -19.71 -22.16 -20.54
CA ILE A 53 -18.38 -21.52 -20.53
C ILE A 53 -18.37 -20.20 -21.33
N MET A 54 -19.43 -19.87 -22.08
CA MET A 54 -19.47 -18.68 -22.94
C MET A 54 -20.39 -17.53 -22.48
N SER A 55 -20.83 -17.47 -21.22
CA SER A 55 -21.69 -16.34 -20.77
C SER A 55 -21.64 -15.97 -19.29
N LYS A 56 -20.55 -16.23 -18.57
CA LYS A 56 -20.26 -15.47 -17.34
C LYS A 56 -19.44 -14.24 -17.70
N GLN A 57 -20.08 -13.24 -18.32
CA GLN A 57 -19.62 -11.87 -18.15
C GLN A 57 -19.52 -11.63 -16.64
N SER A 58 -18.34 -11.26 -16.17
CA SER A 58 -18.04 -11.14 -14.75
C SER A 58 -19.03 -10.19 -14.09
N ASN A 59 -19.80 -10.69 -13.11
CA ASN A 59 -20.59 -9.88 -12.17
C ASN A 59 -19.70 -9.05 -11.22
N ALA A 60 -18.48 -8.71 -11.64
CA ALA A 60 -17.60 -7.86 -10.87
C ALA A 60 -18.16 -6.43 -10.91
N ALA A 61 -18.12 -5.73 -9.77
CA ALA A 61 -18.45 -4.31 -9.72
C ALA A 61 -17.65 -3.55 -10.81
N PRO A 62 -18.13 -2.40 -11.30
CA PRO A 62 -17.31 -1.54 -12.15
C PRO A 62 -16.06 -1.05 -11.40
N LEU A 63 -15.05 -0.63 -12.16
CA LEU A 63 -13.93 0.13 -11.59
C LEU A 63 -14.46 1.49 -11.07
N PRO A 64 -13.93 2.01 -9.95
CA PRO A 64 -14.34 3.32 -9.46
C PRO A 64 -13.96 4.40 -10.46
N THR A 65 -14.87 5.33 -10.72
CA THR A 65 -14.62 6.54 -11.53
C THR A 65 -14.51 7.77 -10.64
N TYR A 66 -14.07 8.90 -11.20
CA TYR A 66 -14.07 10.18 -10.51
C TYR A 66 -15.46 10.51 -9.93
N SER A 67 -16.51 10.28 -10.71
CA SER A 67 -17.91 10.54 -10.29
C SER A 67 -18.40 9.65 -9.14
N ASP A 68 -17.77 8.48 -8.94
CA ASP A 68 -18.11 7.58 -7.84
C ASP A 68 -17.42 7.99 -6.54
N ILE A 69 -16.19 8.51 -6.65
CA ILE A 69 -15.42 8.99 -5.50
C ILE A 69 -16.12 10.15 -4.80
N GLU A 70 -16.72 11.08 -5.54
CA GLU A 70 -17.44 12.21 -4.94
C GLU A 70 -18.56 11.76 -3.98
N LYS A 71 -19.16 10.59 -4.24
CA LYS A 71 -20.25 9.98 -3.46
C LYS A 71 -19.77 9.19 -2.23
N LEU A 72 -18.46 8.95 -2.10
CA LEU A 72 -17.90 8.23 -0.95
C LEU A 72 -18.13 9.01 0.37
N PRO A 73 -18.13 8.36 1.54
CA PRO A 73 -18.30 9.08 2.80
C PRO A 73 -17.06 9.90 3.17
N GLU A 74 -17.16 10.72 4.23
CA GLU A 74 -16.13 11.68 4.66
C GLU A 74 -14.77 11.05 4.98
N GLN A 75 -14.73 9.77 5.38
CA GLN A 75 -13.45 9.08 5.64
C GLN A 75 -12.53 9.00 4.42
N TRP A 76 -13.08 9.24 3.22
CA TRP A 76 -12.35 9.29 1.95
C TRP A 76 -11.91 10.70 1.55
N ASP A 77 -12.13 11.72 2.38
CA ASP A 77 -11.85 13.12 2.05
C ASP A 77 -10.44 13.35 1.48
N LEU A 78 -9.41 12.72 2.07
CA LEU A 78 -8.05 12.76 1.53
C LEU A 78 -7.97 12.26 0.09
N TYR A 79 -8.57 11.11 -0.21
CA TYR A 79 -8.58 10.54 -1.56
C TYR A 79 -9.38 11.41 -2.53
N LYS A 80 -10.54 11.91 -2.10
CA LYS A 80 -11.35 12.83 -2.91
C LYS A 80 -10.54 14.05 -3.32
N LYS A 81 -9.89 14.69 -2.36
CA LYS A 81 -9.05 15.88 -2.57
C LYS A 81 -7.85 15.62 -3.49
N LEU A 82 -7.18 14.47 -3.33
CA LEU A 82 -6.08 14.08 -4.23
C LEU A 82 -6.59 13.82 -5.66
N VAL A 83 -7.70 13.11 -5.83
CA VAL A 83 -8.22 12.81 -7.17
C VAL A 83 -8.80 14.07 -7.82
N SER A 84 -9.56 14.89 -7.10
CA SER A 84 -10.10 16.17 -7.60
C SER A 84 -9.02 17.20 -7.93
N GLY A 85 -7.80 17.06 -7.38
CA GLY A 85 -6.68 17.92 -7.73
C GLY A 85 -5.98 17.54 -9.04
N VAL A 86 -6.37 16.42 -9.68
CA VAL A 86 -5.96 16.08 -11.05
C VAL A 86 -6.90 16.79 -12.03
N PRO A 87 -6.40 17.64 -12.95
CA PRO A 87 -7.23 18.33 -13.93
C PRO A 87 -7.97 17.38 -14.86
N GLU A 88 -9.07 17.86 -15.42
CA GLU A 88 -9.77 17.15 -16.50
C GLU A 88 -9.10 17.33 -17.86
N GLY A 89 -9.38 16.42 -18.79
CA GLY A 89 -8.88 16.46 -20.16
C GLY A 89 -7.46 15.95 -20.33
N ILE A 90 -6.92 15.22 -19.35
CA ILE A 90 -5.62 14.55 -19.45
C ILE A 90 -5.85 13.09 -19.80
N ALA A 91 -5.45 12.65 -20.99
CA ALA A 91 -5.61 11.26 -21.40
C ALA A 91 -4.50 10.37 -20.85
N VAL A 92 -4.87 9.17 -20.42
CA VAL A 92 -3.93 8.06 -20.16
C VAL A 92 -3.43 7.51 -21.48
N LYS A 93 -2.11 7.34 -21.61
CA LYS A 93 -1.46 6.79 -22.80
C LYS A 93 -1.15 5.31 -22.66
N ASP A 94 -0.71 4.89 -21.49
CA ASP A 94 -0.31 3.51 -21.23
C ASP A 94 -0.12 3.25 -19.73
N PHE A 95 -0.01 1.97 -19.34
CA PHE A 95 0.48 1.56 -18.02
C PHE A 95 1.29 0.28 -18.11
N LEU A 96 2.23 0.12 -17.18
CA LEU A 96 3.01 -1.09 -17.00
C LEU A 96 2.86 -1.56 -15.56
N LEU A 97 2.23 -2.72 -15.39
CA LEU A 97 2.15 -3.44 -14.11
C LEU A 97 3.26 -4.49 -14.07
N GLY A 98 4.38 -4.16 -13.43
CA GLY A 98 5.44 -5.10 -13.15
C GLY A 98 5.25 -5.82 -11.81
N ASP A 99 6.18 -6.72 -11.50
CA ASP A 99 6.15 -7.51 -10.26
C ASP A 99 6.24 -6.62 -9.01
N HIS A 100 7.17 -5.66 -9.00
CA HIS A 100 7.40 -4.77 -7.86
C HIS A 100 6.86 -3.36 -8.07
N TRP A 101 6.74 -2.90 -9.31
CA TRP A 101 6.49 -1.49 -9.63
C TRP A 101 5.34 -1.35 -10.62
N VAL A 102 4.60 -0.26 -10.49
CA VAL A 102 3.61 0.20 -11.44
C VAL A 102 4.07 1.50 -12.04
N LEU A 103 4.00 1.62 -13.37
CA LEU A 103 4.22 2.85 -14.11
C LEU A 103 2.95 3.22 -14.87
N VAL A 104 2.55 4.49 -14.82
CA VAL A 104 1.47 5.06 -15.63
C VAL A 104 2.05 6.17 -16.50
N GLU A 105 1.71 6.15 -17.78
CA GLU A 105 1.98 7.23 -18.71
C GLU A 105 0.67 7.95 -19.05
N ALA A 106 0.68 9.27 -18.96
CA ALA A 106 -0.41 10.15 -19.34
C ALA A 106 0.12 11.30 -20.21
N GLU A 107 -0.78 12.11 -20.76
CA GLU A 107 -0.40 13.33 -21.48
C GLU A 107 0.38 14.33 -20.61
N SER A 108 0.16 14.32 -19.30
CA SER A 108 0.90 15.15 -18.33
C SER A 108 2.30 14.64 -18.00
N GLY A 109 2.60 13.36 -18.26
CA GLY A 109 3.89 12.76 -17.92
C GLY A 109 3.76 11.35 -17.35
N PHE A 110 4.67 11.00 -16.45
CA PHE A 110 4.82 9.65 -15.92
C PHE A 110 4.69 9.63 -14.41
N GLY A 111 4.00 8.60 -13.91
CA GLY A 111 3.83 8.36 -12.50
C GLY A 111 4.17 6.93 -12.13
N MET A 112 4.65 6.73 -10.92
CA MET A 112 5.09 5.42 -10.45
C MET A 112 4.62 5.15 -9.02
N GLY A 113 4.53 3.88 -8.67
CA GLY A 113 4.30 3.41 -7.30
C GLY A 113 4.69 1.94 -7.15
N LEU A 114 4.72 1.45 -5.92
CA LEU A 114 4.90 0.03 -5.65
C LEU A 114 3.64 -0.75 -6.10
N ASN A 115 3.83 -1.92 -6.71
CA ASN A 115 2.78 -2.90 -6.92
C ASN A 115 2.49 -3.62 -5.60
N VAL A 116 1.33 -3.37 -5.01
CA VAL A 116 0.94 -3.90 -3.71
C VAL A 116 -0.04 -5.04 -3.91
N HIS A 117 0.33 -6.24 -3.44
CA HIS A 117 -0.53 -7.41 -3.49
C HIS A 117 -1.51 -7.46 -2.32
N GLY A 118 -2.61 -8.19 -2.52
CA GLY A 118 -3.66 -8.39 -1.51
C GLY A 118 -4.90 -7.53 -1.76
N GLY A 119 -5.66 -7.30 -0.69
CA GLY A 119 -6.97 -6.66 -0.78
C GLY A 119 -8.08 -7.65 -1.17
N SER A 120 -9.11 -7.17 -1.88
CA SER A 120 -10.29 -7.95 -2.22
C SER A 120 -10.60 -7.96 -3.71
N GLY A 121 -11.10 -9.09 -4.20
CA GLY A 121 -11.60 -9.23 -5.57
C GLY A 121 -10.49 -9.41 -6.62
N PRO A 122 -10.86 -9.81 -7.85
CA PRO A 122 -9.90 -9.96 -8.94
C PRO A 122 -9.39 -8.61 -9.43
N PHE A 123 -8.18 -8.59 -10.00
CA PHE A 123 -7.68 -7.45 -10.76
C PHE A 123 -8.44 -7.34 -12.10
N ARG A 124 -9.03 -6.17 -12.40
CA ARG A 124 -9.95 -6.00 -13.54
C ARG A 124 -9.42 -5.12 -14.68
N LEU A 125 -8.35 -4.38 -14.43
CA LEU A 125 -7.76 -3.48 -15.43
C LEU A 125 -7.23 -4.25 -16.63
N ASN A 126 -7.36 -3.64 -17.81
CA ASN A 126 -6.89 -4.16 -19.08
C ASN A 126 -6.53 -2.97 -20.02
N ASN A 127 -6.12 -3.26 -21.25
CA ASN A 127 -5.63 -2.24 -22.19
C ASN A 127 -6.70 -1.21 -22.63
N SER A 128 -7.97 -1.38 -22.26
CA SER A 128 -9.01 -0.38 -22.51
C SER A 128 -8.83 0.92 -21.71
N ILE A 129 -7.79 1.04 -20.86
CA ILE A 129 -7.49 2.30 -20.18
C ILE A 129 -6.85 3.37 -21.08
N VAL A 130 -6.32 3.00 -22.24
CA VAL A 130 -5.73 3.98 -23.16
C VAL A 130 -6.83 4.93 -23.64
N GLY A 131 -6.62 6.22 -23.45
CA GLY A 131 -7.61 7.27 -23.72
C GLY A 131 -8.60 7.55 -22.60
N MET A 132 -8.54 6.83 -21.46
CA MET A 132 -9.31 7.20 -20.28
C MET A 132 -8.81 8.53 -19.68
N GLU A 133 -9.69 9.25 -19.01
CA GLU A 133 -9.33 10.42 -18.20
C GLU A 133 -8.40 10.00 -17.04
N LEU A 134 -7.30 10.73 -16.85
CA LEU A 134 -6.33 10.44 -15.80
C LEU A 134 -6.97 10.48 -14.41
N ARG A 135 -7.92 11.40 -14.17
CA ARG A 135 -8.67 11.46 -12.90
C ARG A 135 -9.54 10.21 -12.65
N ASP A 136 -10.05 9.58 -13.71
CA ASP A 136 -10.79 8.31 -13.57
C ASP A 136 -9.82 7.16 -13.26
N LEU A 137 -8.62 7.15 -13.86
CA LEU A 137 -7.62 6.16 -13.50
C LEU A 137 -7.10 6.37 -12.06
N ALA A 138 -6.87 7.62 -11.66
CA ALA A 138 -6.48 7.99 -10.29
C ALA A 138 -7.55 7.58 -9.26
N ALA A 139 -8.81 7.50 -9.67
CA ALA A 139 -9.90 7.05 -8.80
C ALA A 139 -9.73 5.60 -8.31
N LEU A 140 -8.95 4.78 -9.03
CA LEU A 140 -8.64 3.42 -8.59
C LEU A 140 -7.85 3.37 -7.29
N SER A 141 -7.24 4.48 -6.83
CA SER A 141 -6.62 4.58 -5.51
C SER A 141 -7.59 4.19 -4.37
N THR A 142 -8.89 4.32 -4.60
CA THR A 142 -9.95 3.90 -3.67
C THR A 142 -10.36 2.42 -3.77
N SER A 143 -9.87 1.69 -4.76
CA SER A 143 -10.19 0.27 -4.96
C SER A 143 -9.70 -0.59 -3.80
N TRP A 144 -10.50 -1.57 -3.37
CA TRP A 144 -10.08 -2.55 -2.38
C TRP A 144 -9.21 -3.67 -2.97
N ASN A 145 -9.06 -3.76 -4.28
CA ASN A 145 -7.97 -4.54 -4.89
C ASN A 145 -6.71 -3.69 -4.85
N PHE A 146 -5.66 -4.13 -4.14
CA PHE A 146 -4.49 -3.28 -3.93
C PHE A 146 -3.64 -3.08 -5.17
N GLN A 147 -3.68 -3.99 -6.14
CA GLN A 147 -2.98 -3.80 -7.41
C GLN A 147 -3.69 -2.73 -8.27
N GLU A 148 -5.04 -2.72 -8.28
CA GLU A 148 -5.79 -1.61 -8.89
C GLU A 148 -5.49 -0.29 -8.17
N ALA A 149 -5.43 -0.30 -6.85
CA ALA A 149 -5.06 0.87 -6.07
C ALA A 149 -3.65 1.36 -6.34
N SER A 150 -2.68 0.46 -6.54
CA SER A 150 -1.32 0.80 -6.97
C SER A 150 -1.33 1.52 -8.30
N VAL A 151 -2.14 1.08 -9.27
CA VAL A 151 -2.32 1.80 -10.55
C VAL A 151 -2.92 3.18 -10.32
N GLY A 152 -3.94 3.30 -9.46
CA GLY A 152 -4.52 4.61 -9.13
C GLY A 152 -3.54 5.58 -8.45
N VAL A 153 -2.68 5.08 -7.55
CA VAL A 153 -1.62 5.89 -6.93
C VAL A 153 -0.55 6.28 -7.96
N ALA A 154 -0.15 5.36 -8.84
CA ALA A 154 0.75 5.70 -9.96
C ALA A 154 0.12 6.75 -10.89
N ALA A 155 -1.20 6.69 -11.13
CA ALA A 155 -1.92 7.70 -11.91
C ALA A 155 -1.96 9.07 -11.23
N LEU A 156 -2.15 9.13 -9.89
CA LEU A 156 -1.96 10.38 -9.14
C LEU A 156 -0.54 10.93 -9.35
N ASN A 157 0.48 10.09 -9.26
CA ASN A 157 1.87 10.50 -9.48
C ASN A 157 2.17 10.93 -10.92
N ALA A 158 1.39 10.49 -11.92
CA ALA A 158 1.53 10.95 -13.31
C ALA A 158 1.10 12.41 -13.50
N TRP A 159 0.44 12.99 -12.50
CA TRP A 159 0.18 14.41 -12.38
C TRP A 159 1.10 15.07 -11.33
N TYR A 160 1.07 14.60 -10.09
CA TYR A 160 1.74 15.30 -8.97
C TYR A 160 3.26 15.22 -9.01
N SER A 161 3.83 14.14 -9.54
CA SER A 161 5.28 13.91 -9.59
C SER A 161 5.89 14.26 -10.94
N THR A 162 5.19 15.03 -11.79
CA THR A 162 5.80 15.59 -13.00
C THR A 162 6.84 16.64 -12.59
N PRO A 163 7.93 16.83 -13.36
CA PRO A 163 8.95 17.83 -13.02
C PRO A 163 8.36 19.23 -12.79
N GLU A 164 7.40 19.64 -13.63
CA GLU A 164 6.75 20.96 -13.58
C GLU A 164 5.88 21.14 -12.32
N ASN A 165 5.01 20.17 -12.02
CA ASN A 165 4.12 20.27 -10.85
C ASN A 165 4.89 20.12 -9.54
N ALA A 166 5.93 19.29 -9.56
CA ALA A 166 6.79 19.13 -8.40
C ALA A 166 7.63 20.40 -8.18
N GLU A 167 8.20 21.02 -9.22
CA GLU A 167 8.86 22.33 -9.11
C GLU A 167 7.91 23.40 -8.55
N ALA A 168 6.67 23.48 -9.04
CA ALA A 168 5.65 24.39 -8.53
C ALA A 168 5.30 24.15 -7.05
N ALA A 169 5.44 22.92 -6.57
CA ALA A 169 5.26 22.54 -5.17
C ALA A 169 6.50 22.81 -4.28
N GLY A 170 7.58 23.37 -4.85
CA GLY A 170 8.82 23.66 -4.14
C GLY A 170 9.77 22.45 -4.05
N MET A 171 9.71 21.54 -5.03
CA MET A 171 10.51 20.31 -5.04
C MET A 171 12.01 20.60 -5.03
N LYS A 172 12.69 19.89 -4.14
CA LYS A 172 14.15 19.72 -4.14
C LYS A 172 14.46 18.35 -4.73
N ILE A 173 15.09 18.35 -5.91
CA ILE A 173 15.61 17.12 -6.51
C ILE A 173 16.89 16.74 -5.77
N GLU A 174 16.97 15.49 -5.29
CA GLU A 174 18.18 15.01 -4.64
C GLU A 174 19.23 14.61 -5.69
N ALA A 175 20.45 15.14 -5.53
CA ALA A 175 21.56 14.78 -6.39
C ALA A 175 21.99 13.33 -6.12
N LYS A 176 22.25 12.56 -7.19
CA LYS A 176 22.68 11.16 -7.07
C LYS A 176 23.99 11.07 -6.28
N GLY A 177 23.99 10.27 -5.22
CA GLY A 177 25.18 9.98 -4.40
C GLY A 177 25.39 10.89 -3.21
N ILE A 178 24.50 11.86 -2.99
CA ILE A 178 24.51 12.69 -1.77
C ILE A 178 23.42 12.16 -0.83
N ASN A 179 23.77 11.98 0.45
CA ASN A 179 22.87 11.48 1.49
C ASN A 179 22.14 12.64 2.21
N ASP A 180 21.92 13.78 1.54
CA ASP A 180 21.40 15.01 2.18
C ASP A 180 20.09 14.80 2.97
N ALA A 181 19.22 13.90 2.51
CA ALA A 181 18.03 13.54 3.28
C ALA A 181 18.35 12.73 4.54
N PHE A 182 19.24 11.74 4.44
CA PHE A 182 19.61 10.94 5.60
C PHE A 182 20.37 11.77 6.64
N ASP A 183 21.30 12.63 6.21
CA ASP A 183 22.07 13.49 7.11
C ASP A 183 21.13 14.47 7.84
N LEU A 184 20.17 15.06 7.13
CA LEU A 184 19.09 15.84 7.73
C LEU A 184 18.28 15.03 8.75
N TYR A 185 17.83 13.83 8.39
CA TYR A 185 17.03 13.00 9.29
C TYR A 185 17.82 12.55 10.52
N GLN A 186 19.13 12.30 10.38
CA GLN A 186 20.01 11.98 11.49
C GLN A 186 20.07 13.13 12.50
N GLU A 187 20.25 14.36 12.04
CA GLU A 187 20.23 15.55 12.90
C GLU A 187 18.88 15.73 13.61
N LEU A 188 17.77 15.60 12.87
CA LEU A 188 16.42 15.76 13.42
C LEU A 188 16.08 14.69 14.48
N CYS A 189 16.50 13.44 14.24
CA CYS A 189 16.08 12.30 15.04
C CYS A 189 16.99 12.01 16.25
N CYS A 190 18.16 12.63 16.34
CA CYS A 190 19.13 12.35 17.41
C CYS A 190 18.50 12.54 18.81
N GLY A 191 18.49 11.47 19.61
CA GLY A 191 17.92 11.44 20.96
C GLY A 191 16.39 11.54 21.04
N LYS A 192 15.68 11.28 19.94
CA LYS A 192 14.22 11.38 19.83
C LYS A 192 13.52 10.02 19.79
N LYS A 193 12.20 10.03 19.98
CA LYS A 193 11.32 8.87 19.73
C LYS A 193 10.88 8.88 18.27
N VAL A 194 11.26 7.85 17.54
CA VAL A 194 11.01 7.75 16.10
C VAL A 194 10.24 6.48 15.82
N THR A 195 9.19 6.60 15.00
CA THR A 195 8.51 5.43 14.44
C THR A 195 8.62 5.41 12.94
N ILE A 196 8.84 4.22 12.40
CA ILE A 196 8.77 3.95 10.97
C ILE A 196 7.56 3.05 10.71
N VAL A 197 6.68 3.45 9.79
CA VAL A 197 5.62 2.60 9.24
C VAL A 197 6.06 2.06 7.88
N GLY A 198 6.40 0.77 7.85
CA GLY A 198 7.06 0.09 6.73
C GLY A 198 8.58 -0.01 6.90
N HIS A 199 9.25 -0.71 5.97
CA HIS A 199 10.71 -0.82 5.97
C HIS A 199 11.41 0.16 5.03
N PHE A 200 12.48 0.78 5.53
CA PHE A 200 13.39 1.62 4.76
C PHE A 200 14.84 1.38 5.23
N PRO A 201 15.63 0.56 4.51
CA PRO A 201 16.99 0.21 4.95
C PRO A 201 17.90 1.40 5.21
N LEU A 202 17.67 2.54 4.54
CA LEU A 202 18.43 3.77 4.80
C LEU A 202 18.01 4.46 6.10
N ILE A 203 16.71 4.57 6.39
CA ILE A 203 16.19 5.29 7.56
C ILE A 203 16.32 4.44 8.84
N GLU A 204 16.25 3.11 8.71
CA GLU A 204 16.46 2.18 9.83
C GLU A 204 17.85 2.31 10.47
N ARG A 205 18.83 2.85 9.74
CA ARG A 205 20.16 3.19 10.28
C ARG A 205 20.13 4.27 11.36
N LEU A 206 19.01 4.97 11.54
CA LEU A 206 18.81 5.91 12.63
C LEU A 206 18.70 5.23 14.00
N ALA A 207 18.52 3.90 14.05
CA ALA A 207 18.40 3.13 15.29
C ALA A 207 19.58 3.34 16.26
N ASP A 208 20.77 3.67 15.75
CA ASP A 208 21.95 3.95 16.57
C ASP A 208 21.90 5.33 17.26
N GLU A 209 21.00 6.22 16.81
CA GLU A 209 20.95 7.64 17.18
C GLU A 209 19.65 8.02 17.92
N CYS A 210 18.63 7.16 17.89
CA CYS A 210 17.29 7.45 18.41
C CYS A 210 16.59 6.22 19.02
N GLU A 211 15.48 6.46 19.74
CA GLU A 211 14.58 5.37 20.17
C GLU A 211 13.66 5.01 19.00
N LEU A 212 14.07 4.00 18.22
CA LEU A 212 13.39 3.59 17.00
C LEU A 212 12.37 2.45 17.26
N THR A 213 11.15 2.61 16.75
CA THR A 213 10.15 1.54 16.64
C THR A 213 9.74 1.37 15.18
N ILE A 214 9.70 0.13 14.69
CA ILE A 214 9.20 -0.17 13.34
C ILE A 214 7.82 -0.83 13.46
N LEU A 215 6.87 -0.32 12.70
CA LEU A 215 5.53 -0.86 12.53
C LEU A 215 5.41 -1.50 11.15
N GLU A 216 5.12 -2.80 11.11
CA GLU A 216 4.87 -3.50 9.86
C GLU A 216 3.68 -4.44 9.88
N ARG A 217 3.10 -4.65 8.70
CA ARG A 217 2.00 -5.59 8.49
C ARG A 217 2.46 -7.05 8.55
N ASP A 218 3.66 -7.32 8.05
CA ASP A 218 4.33 -8.62 8.16
C ASP A 218 5.64 -8.44 8.96
N PRO A 219 5.53 -8.31 10.29
CA PRO A 219 6.66 -7.93 11.14
C PRO A 219 7.72 -9.03 11.23
N HIS A 220 8.98 -8.64 11.35
CA HIS A 220 10.09 -9.56 11.61
C HIS A 220 11.02 -9.07 12.72
N GLY A 221 11.64 -9.99 13.45
CA GLY A 221 12.52 -9.62 14.57
C GLY A 221 11.75 -8.85 15.66
N ASP A 222 12.18 -7.62 15.93
CA ASP A 222 11.62 -6.75 16.98
C ASP A 222 10.53 -5.77 16.47
N ASP A 223 10.09 -5.93 15.22
CA ASP A 223 9.04 -5.10 14.65
C ASP A 223 7.71 -5.28 15.40
N VAL A 224 6.93 -4.20 15.45
CA VAL A 224 5.59 -4.19 16.03
C VAL A 224 4.56 -4.40 14.90
N PRO A 225 3.53 -5.26 15.08
CA PRO A 225 2.50 -5.46 14.07
C PRO A 225 1.67 -4.19 13.83
N ASP A 226 1.06 -4.06 12.64
CA ASP A 226 0.31 -2.86 12.24
C ASP A 226 -0.78 -2.34 13.21
N PRO A 227 -1.47 -3.15 14.06
CA PRO A 227 -2.42 -2.61 15.03
C PRO A 227 -1.73 -1.85 16.18
N GLY A 228 -0.43 -2.06 16.37
CA GLY A 228 0.40 -1.33 17.34
C GLY A 228 0.45 0.18 17.08
N CYS A 229 0.09 0.64 15.88
CA CYS A 229 0.07 2.06 15.54
C CYS A 229 -0.72 2.93 16.54
N GLU A 230 -1.82 2.42 17.07
CA GLU A 230 -2.67 3.10 18.08
C GLU A 230 -1.93 3.37 19.40
N TYR A 231 -0.94 2.54 19.72
CA TYR A 231 -0.21 2.57 20.99
C TYR A 231 1.16 3.26 20.88
N ILE A 232 1.67 3.40 19.66
CA ILE A 232 3.03 3.89 19.40
C ILE A 232 2.99 5.31 18.83
N ILE A 233 2.30 5.53 17.71
CA ILE A 233 2.38 6.78 16.92
C ILE A 233 2.03 8.04 17.74
N PRO A 234 1.01 8.04 18.62
CA PRO A 234 0.68 9.25 19.39
C PRO A 234 1.76 9.74 20.37
N TYR A 235 2.84 8.97 20.56
CA TYR A 235 3.91 9.27 21.53
C TYR A 235 5.28 9.50 20.88
N GLN A 236 5.32 9.72 19.56
CA GLN A 236 6.55 9.86 18.78
C GLN A 236 6.85 11.32 18.44
N ASP A 237 8.13 11.68 18.43
CA ASP A 237 8.58 12.98 17.93
C ASP A 237 8.52 13.00 16.40
N TYR A 238 8.96 11.90 15.75
CA TYR A 238 8.96 11.76 14.29
C TYR A 238 8.31 10.45 13.83
N THR A 239 7.52 10.52 12.77
CA THR A 239 6.90 9.36 12.12
C THR A 239 7.27 9.34 10.64
N PHE A 240 8.10 8.37 10.25
CA PHE A 240 8.35 8.05 8.84
C PHE A 240 7.27 7.09 8.37
N MET A 241 6.66 7.35 7.21
CA MET A 241 5.53 6.55 6.73
C MET A 241 5.65 6.28 5.23
N THR A 242 5.52 5.01 4.85
CA THR A 242 5.54 4.63 3.44
C THR A 242 4.36 5.21 2.67
N GLY A 243 4.61 5.66 1.43
CA GLY A 243 3.54 6.05 0.51
C GLY A 243 2.54 4.92 0.22
N ILE A 244 2.93 3.66 0.47
CA ILE A 244 2.06 2.47 0.35
C ILE A 244 0.83 2.57 1.27
N THR A 245 0.91 3.34 2.36
CA THR A 245 -0.24 3.57 3.27
C THR A 245 -1.43 4.21 2.56
N LEU A 246 -1.21 4.93 1.45
CA LEU A 246 -2.28 5.42 0.58
C LEU A 246 -2.90 4.28 -0.26
N THR A 247 -2.07 3.34 -0.72
CA THR A 247 -2.53 2.19 -1.52
C THR A 247 -3.39 1.24 -0.69
N ASN A 248 -3.00 0.96 0.55
CA ASN A 248 -3.68 0.00 1.43
C ASN A 248 -4.69 0.64 2.39
N LYS A 249 -4.98 1.94 2.22
CA LYS A 249 -6.00 2.71 2.94
C LYS A 249 -5.73 3.00 4.42
N THR A 250 -4.51 2.82 4.92
CA THR A 250 -4.18 3.13 6.32
C THR A 250 -3.77 4.59 6.56
N MET A 251 -3.31 5.32 5.53
CA MET A 251 -2.77 6.68 5.67
C MET A 251 -3.68 7.64 6.46
N PRO A 252 -5.01 7.77 6.20
CA PRO A 252 -5.84 8.72 6.93
C PRO A 252 -5.83 8.50 8.46
N ARG A 253 -5.85 7.23 8.90
CA ARG A 253 -5.82 6.91 10.33
C ARG A 253 -4.45 7.19 10.94
N LEU A 254 -3.38 6.79 10.25
CA LEU A 254 -2.02 7.00 10.73
C LEU A 254 -1.66 8.49 10.85
N LEU A 255 -2.07 9.30 9.87
CA LEU A 255 -1.93 10.76 9.94
C LEU A 255 -2.75 11.36 11.09
N SER A 256 -3.96 10.87 11.34
CA SER A 256 -4.77 11.29 12.48
C SER A 256 -4.08 10.99 13.82
N LEU A 257 -3.42 9.84 13.96
CA LEU A 257 -2.68 9.46 15.17
C LEU A 257 -1.44 10.34 15.36
N ALA A 258 -0.68 10.57 14.29
CA ALA A 258 0.50 11.43 14.35
C ALA A 258 0.13 12.87 14.71
N LYS A 259 -0.93 13.41 14.10
CA LYS A 259 -1.45 14.75 14.40
C LYS A 259 -1.95 14.87 15.85
N GLN A 260 -2.59 13.82 16.38
CA GLN A 260 -3.00 13.78 17.79
C GLN A 260 -1.79 13.84 18.73
N GLY A 261 -0.72 13.10 18.41
CA GLY A 261 0.54 13.08 19.15
C GLY A 261 1.45 14.29 18.90
N LYS A 262 1.11 15.13 17.91
CA LYS A 262 1.99 16.20 17.37
C LYS A 262 3.33 15.67 16.84
N SER A 263 3.35 14.43 16.36
CA SER A 263 4.50 13.84 15.70
C SER A 263 4.72 14.53 14.35
N SER A 264 5.98 14.85 14.04
CA SER A 264 6.34 15.35 12.72
C SER A 264 6.37 14.20 11.71
N VAL A 265 5.66 14.34 10.59
CA VAL A 265 5.42 13.25 9.64
C VAL A 265 6.23 13.44 8.36
N ILE A 266 7.00 12.42 8.00
CA ILE A 266 7.75 12.33 6.75
C ILE A 266 7.20 11.15 5.95
N LEU A 267 6.58 11.42 4.80
CA LEU A 267 6.20 10.38 3.85
C LEU A 267 7.42 9.98 3.02
N VAL A 268 7.65 8.68 2.84
CA VAL A 268 8.84 8.16 2.13
C VAL A 268 8.47 7.13 1.07
N GLY A 269 9.10 7.24 -0.10
CA GLY A 269 9.16 6.21 -1.13
C GLY A 269 8.41 6.56 -2.42
N PRO A 270 8.54 5.75 -3.48
CA PRO A 270 8.01 6.11 -4.81
C PRO A 270 6.49 6.23 -4.90
N SER A 271 5.75 5.57 -4.00
CA SER A 271 4.28 5.67 -3.93
C SER A 271 3.80 6.98 -3.26
N VAL A 272 4.70 7.84 -2.78
CA VAL A 272 4.32 9.12 -2.18
C VAL A 272 3.79 10.06 -3.27
N VAL A 273 2.62 10.64 -3.03
CA VAL A 273 2.00 11.66 -3.88
C VAL A 273 2.40 13.03 -3.34
N PRO A 274 3.26 13.81 -4.02
CA PRO A 274 3.78 15.10 -3.53
C PRO A 274 2.75 16.23 -3.71
N SER A 275 1.59 16.10 -3.08
CA SER A 275 0.52 17.10 -3.15
C SER A 275 0.55 17.99 -1.90
N PRO A 276 0.62 19.33 -2.05
CA PRO A 276 0.56 20.26 -0.91
C PRO A 276 -0.67 20.11 -0.02
N ILE A 277 -1.75 19.49 -0.51
CA ILE A 277 -2.94 19.22 0.31
C ILE A 277 -2.65 18.31 1.51
N LEU A 278 -1.60 17.49 1.44
CA LEU A 278 -1.18 16.63 2.54
C LEU A 278 -0.67 17.42 3.76
N TYR A 279 -0.27 18.68 3.57
CA TYR A 279 0.07 19.56 4.69
C TYR A 279 -1.14 19.79 5.62
N ASP A 280 -2.36 19.87 5.08
CA ASP A 280 -3.59 20.01 5.89
C ASP A 280 -3.86 18.79 6.79
N TYR A 281 -3.34 17.62 6.36
CA TYR A 281 -3.42 16.35 7.09
C TYR A 281 -2.24 16.13 8.05
N GLY A 282 -1.34 17.11 8.21
CA GLY A 282 -0.25 17.05 9.17
C GLY A 282 1.05 16.45 8.62
N VAL A 283 1.17 16.24 7.31
CA VAL A 283 2.45 15.87 6.69
C VAL A 283 3.40 17.07 6.71
N ASP A 284 4.65 16.87 7.11
CA ASP A 284 5.68 17.93 7.09
C ASP A 284 6.59 17.82 5.86
N CYS A 285 6.89 16.59 5.44
CA CYS A 285 7.77 16.33 4.31
C CYS A 285 7.29 15.14 3.49
N MET A 286 7.41 15.24 2.17
CA MET A 286 7.07 14.18 1.21
C MET A 286 8.31 13.85 0.39
N ALA A 287 9.03 12.81 0.78
CA ALA A 287 10.20 12.28 0.09
C ALA A 287 9.77 11.21 -0.93
N GLY A 288 9.38 11.68 -2.12
CA GLY A 288 8.88 10.86 -3.22
C GLY A 288 9.92 10.60 -4.30
N SER A 289 9.46 10.40 -5.52
CA SER A 289 10.33 10.23 -6.69
C SER A 289 9.68 10.74 -7.97
N VAL A 290 10.51 11.15 -8.93
CA VAL A 290 10.10 11.50 -10.30
C VAL A 290 10.68 10.50 -11.29
N VAL A 291 9.96 10.26 -12.38
CA VAL A 291 10.47 9.45 -13.50
C VAL A 291 11.33 10.36 -14.39
N ALA A 292 12.65 10.17 -14.34
CA ALA A 292 13.61 11.00 -15.06
C ALA A 292 13.97 10.45 -16.45
N ASP A 293 13.94 9.12 -16.61
CA ASP A 293 14.14 8.43 -17.89
C ASP A 293 13.08 7.33 -18.02
N PRO A 294 11.95 7.62 -18.71
CA PRO A 294 10.83 6.69 -18.83
C PRO A 294 11.19 5.38 -19.51
N GLU A 295 12.07 5.41 -20.52
CA GLU A 295 12.49 4.21 -21.25
C GLU A 295 13.28 3.26 -20.34
N ARG A 296 14.22 3.82 -19.56
CA ARG A 296 14.97 3.03 -18.58
C ARG A 296 14.10 2.55 -17.43
N ALA A 297 13.15 3.37 -16.98
CA ALA A 297 12.19 2.94 -15.97
C ALA A 297 11.35 1.76 -16.47
N ARG A 298 10.77 1.86 -17.68
CA ARG A 298 10.01 0.77 -18.32
C ARG A 298 10.85 -0.51 -18.44
N ALA A 299 12.08 -0.39 -18.93
CA ALA A 299 12.99 -1.53 -19.07
C ALA A 299 13.28 -2.20 -17.71
N ALA A 300 13.62 -1.43 -16.68
CA ALA A 300 13.89 -1.96 -15.34
C ALA A 300 12.67 -2.69 -14.76
N ILE A 301 11.47 -2.15 -14.93
CA ILE A 301 10.22 -2.78 -14.50
C ILE A 301 9.95 -4.07 -15.27
N ALA A 302 10.14 -4.06 -16.59
CA ALA A 302 9.98 -5.24 -17.45
C ALA A 302 10.98 -6.36 -17.11
N HIS A 303 12.15 -6.00 -16.57
CA HIS A 303 13.16 -6.95 -16.08
C HIS A 303 13.01 -7.33 -14.60
N ALA A 304 11.90 -6.95 -13.96
CA ALA A 304 11.61 -7.21 -12.54
C ALA A 304 12.70 -6.70 -11.57
N GLU A 305 13.37 -5.59 -11.92
CA GLU A 305 14.37 -4.98 -11.04
C GLU A 305 13.72 -4.31 -9.82
N HIS A 306 14.21 -4.64 -8.62
CA HIS A 306 13.72 -4.02 -7.38
C HIS A 306 14.34 -2.62 -7.17
N SER A 307 15.65 -2.54 -6.90
CA SER A 307 16.34 -1.26 -6.61
C SER A 307 17.05 -0.64 -7.82
N GLY A 308 17.19 -1.38 -8.92
CA GLY A 308 17.88 -0.90 -10.12
C GLY A 308 17.20 0.30 -10.80
N ILE A 309 15.90 0.45 -10.58
CA ILE A 309 15.10 1.57 -11.09
C ILE A 309 15.62 2.95 -10.64
N PHE A 310 16.15 3.05 -9.40
CA PHE A 310 16.72 4.28 -8.84
C PHE A 310 18.11 4.63 -9.42
N LYS A 311 18.78 3.67 -10.07
CA LYS A 311 20.06 3.92 -10.73
C LYS A 311 19.85 4.59 -12.08
N CYS A 312 18.78 4.21 -12.79
CA CYS A 312 18.69 4.45 -14.22
C CYS A 312 17.44 5.20 -14.68
N GLY A 313 16.28 5.04 -14.04
CA GLY A 313 15.00 5.59 -14.54
C GLY A 313 14.34 6.62 -13.63
N VAL A 314 14.64 6.58 -12.33
CA VAL A 314 13.90 7.33 -11.31
C VAL A 314 14.86 8.15 -10.45
N GLN A 315 14.43 9.35 -10.08
CA GLN A 315 15.19 10.25 -9.22
C GLN A 315 14.40 10.57 -7.96
N LYS A 316 15.08 10.55 -6.82
CA LYS A 316 14.49 10.94 -5.54
C LYS A 316 14.24 12.44 -5.51
N MET A 317 13.18 12.81 -4.83
CA MET A 317 12.85 14.21 -4.58
C MET A 317 12.18 14.36 -3.24
N ARG A 318 12.13 15.60 -2.76
CA ARG A 318 11.28 15.94 -1.63
C ARG A 318 10.64 17.31 -1.77
N ILE A 319 9.45 17.45 -1.20
CA ILE A 319 8.82 18.74 -0.91
C ILE A 319 8.60 18.85 0.60
N GLU A 320 8.75 20.06 1.12
CA GLU A 320 8.69 20.37 2.55
C GLU A 320 7.60 21.41 2.80
N ARG A 321 6.86 21.28 3.90
CA ARG A 321 5.89 22.29 4.34
C ARG A 321 6.65 23.60 4.58
N PRO A 322 6.18 24.73 4.04
CA PRO A 322 6.79 26.03 4.34
C PRO A 322 6.88 26.26 5.86
N GLY A 323 8.07 26.58 6.36
CA GLY A 323 8.33 26.80 7.78
C GLY A 323 8.48 25.54 8.64
N TRP A 324 8.63 24.34 8.05
CA TRP A 324 8.79 23.12 8.86
C TRP A 324 10.09 23.07 9.67
N LEU A 325 11.20 23.49 9.08
CA LEU A 325 12.54 23.45 9.69
C LEU A 325 12.95 24.80 10.31
N ASP A 326 12.04 25.77 10.36
CA ASP A 326 12.28 27.14 10.84
C ASP A 326 11.97 27.32 12.35
#